data_AF-A0A9E3I6N4-F1
#
_entry.id   AF-A0A9E3I6N4-F1
#
_cell.length_a   1.000
_cell.length_b   1.000
_cell.length_c   1.000
_cell.angle_alpha   90.00
_cell.angle_beta   90.00
_cell.angle_gamma   90.00
#
_symmetry.space_group_name_H-M   'P 1'
#
loop_
_entity.id
_entity.type
_entity.pdbx_description
1 polymer ?
#
loop_
_entity_poly.entity_id
_entity_poly.type
_entity_poly.pdbx_seq_one_letter_code
_entity_poly.pdbx_strand_id
1 'polypeptide(L)' 'MGSALPLFNWQIQAEQVRLQHQREQLFARIRNLRPHSHRRLELEARLREITARQMELEHRIESGARR' A
#
# COMPACT_ATOMS: atom_id res chain seq x y z
N MET A 1 -4.16 -23.79 -5.16
CA MET A 1 -3.65 -22.55 -4.56
C MET A 1 -4.47 -22.30 -3.30
N GLY A 2 -4.05 -22.88 -2.17
CA GLY A 2 -4.84 -22.89 -0.94
C GLY A 2 -4.94 -21.48 -0.37
N SER A 3 -6.13 -20.90 -0.39
CA SER A 3 -6.43 -19.69 0.37
C SER A 3 -6.21 -19.99 1.84
N ALA A 4 -5.14 -19.44 2.42
CA ALA A 4 -5.01 -19.36 3.86
C ALA A 4 -6.33 -18.81 4.42
N LEU A 5 -6.89 -19.53 5.41
CA LEU A 5 -8.26 -19.39 5.91
C LEU A 5 -8.69 -17.91 5.99
N PRO A 6 -9.80 -17.51 5.33
CA PRO A 6 -10.23 -16.11 5.19
C PRO A 6 -10.55 -15.39 6.51
N LEU A 7 -10.56 -16.12 7.63
CA LEU A 7 -10.81 -15.59 8.96
C LEU A 7 -9.53 -15.28 9.76
N PHE A 8 -8.37 -15.84 9.39
CA PHE A 8 -7.11 -15.58 10.12
C PHE A 8 -6.29 -14.41 9.54
N ASN A 9 -6.69 -13.87 8.38
CA ASN A 9 -5.97 -12.82 7.66
C ASN A 9 -6.76 -11.49 7.55
N TRP A 10 -7.93 -11.36 8.18
CA TRP A 10 -8.79 -10.16 8.03
C TRP A 10 -8.08 -8.86 8.41
N GLN A 11 -7.20 -8.87 9.42
CA GLN A 11 -6.43 -7.70 9.85
C GLN A 11 -5.44 -7.27 8.75
N ILE A 12 -4.83 -8.24 8.09
CA ILE A 12 -3.88 -8.01 7.00
C ILE A 12 -4.63 -7.48 5.77
N GLN A 13 -5.77 -8.07 5.43
CA GLN A 13 -6.63 -7.60 4.34
C GLN A 13 -7.12 -6.17 4.61
N ALA A 14 -7.54 -5.86 5.83
CA ALA A 14 -7.95 -4.52 6.22
C ALA A 14 -6.80 -3.50 6.08
N GLU A 15 -5.57 -3.88 6.48
CA GLU A 15 -4.40 -3.01 6.30
C GLU A 15 -4.05 -2.82 4.82
N GLN A 16 -4.15 -3.87 3.98
CA GLN A 16 -3.97 -3.74 2.54
C GLN A 16 -4.98 -2.75 1.93
N VAL A 17 -6.26 -2.89 2.28
CA VAL A 17 -7.32 -1.97 1.84
C VAL A 17 -7.03 -0.55 2.29
N ARG A 18 -6.61 -0.36 3.55
CA ARG A 18 -6.25 0.96 4.09
C ARG A 18 -5.10 1.61 3.32
N LEU A 19 -4.02 0.85 3.09
CA LEU A 19 -2.85 1.33 2.34
C LEU A 19 -3.20 1.63 0.88
N GLN A 20 -4.04 0.80 0.26
CA GLN A 20 -4.51 1.01 -1.10
C GLN A 20 -5.33 2.29 -1.22
N HIS A 21 -6.24 2.54 -0.28
CA HIS A 21 -7.03 3.76 -0.26
C HIS A 21 -6.15 5.02 -0.06
N GLN A 22 -5.16 4.94 0.85
CA GLN A 22 -4.19 6.03 1.03
C GLN A 22 -3.38 6.31 -0.25
N ARG A 23 -2.96 5.26 -0.95
CA ARG A 23 -2.25 5.35 -2.22
C ARG A 23 -3.08 6.07 -3.28
N GLU A 24 -4.35 5.70 -3.43
CA GLU A 24 -5.29 6.33 -4.36
C GLU A 24 -5.51 7.81 -4.06
N GLN A 25 -5.71 8.16 -2.78
CA GLN A 25 -5.85 9.54 -2.35
C GLN A 25 -4.61 10.38 -2.66
N LEU A 26 -3.40 9.85 -2.41
CA LEU A 26 -2.15 10.53 -2.74
C LEU A 26 -2.00 10.71 -4.25
N PHE A 27 -2.32 9.68 -5.04
CA PHE A 27 -2.31 9.78 -6.49
C PHE A 27 -3.24 10.88 -7.00
N ALA A 28 -4.47 10.94 -6.50
CA ALA A 28 -5.42 11.98 -6.87
C ALA A 28 -4.88 13.39 -6.52
N ARG A 29 -4.27 13.55 -5.34
CA ARG A 29 -3.65 14.81 -4.92
C ARG A 29 -2.46 15.19 -5.82
N ILE A 30 -1.56 14.26 -6.11
CA ILE A 30 -0.39 14.47 -6.97
C ILE A 30 -0.81 14.91 -8.37
N ARG A 31 -1.84 14.27 -8.95
CA ARG A 31 -2.35 14.60 -10.29
C ARG A 31 -2.84 16.05 -10.40
N ASN A 32 -3.33 16.64 -9.31
CA ASN A 32 -3.82 18.02 -9.28
C ASN A 32 -2.72 19.05 -9.01
N LEU A 33 -1.49 18.62 -8.71
CA LEU A 33 -0.36 19.53 -8.44
C LEU A 33 0.45 19.81 -9.69
N ARG A 34 0.97 21.05 -9.78
CA ARG A 34 1.90 21.44 -10.83
C ARG A 34 3.15 20.54 -10.82
N PRO A 35 3.70 20.20 -12.01
CA PRO A 35 4.99 19.54 -12.12
C PRO A 35 6.06 20.28 -11.29
N HIS A 36 6.98 19.52 -10.70
CA HIS A 36 8.13 20.04 -9.93
C HIS A 36 7.81 20.93 -8.71
N SER A 37 6.55 21.05 -8.30
CA SER A 37 6.24 21.72 -7.02
C SER A 37 6.81 20.92 -5.85
N HIS A 38 7.37 21.61 -4.84
CA HIS A 38 7.94 20.97 -3.66
C HIS A 38 6.95 20.01 -2.99
N ARG A 39 5.70 20.47 -2.84
CA ARG A 39 4.59 19.66 -2.33
C ARG A 39 4.35 18.39 -3.16
N ARG A 40 4.55 18.42 -4.48
CA ARG A 40 4.40 17.23 -5.33
C ARG A 40 5.49 16.21 -5.02
N LEU A 41 6.74 16.66 -4.89
CA LEU A 41 7.86 15.79 -4.52
C LEU A 41 7.64 15.13 -3.16
N GLU A 42 7.17 15.88 -2.16
CA GLU A 42 6.82 15.33 -0.84
C GLU A 42 5.74 14.25 -0.93
N LEU A 43 4.66 14.50 -1.68
CA LEU A 43 3.60 13.51 -1.85
C LEU A 43 4.06 12.29 -2.63
N GLU A 44 4.94 12.45 -3.63
CA GLU A 44 5.55 11.35 -4.36
C GLU A 44 6.48 10.51 -3.47
N ALA A 45 7.24 11.13 -2.57
CA ALA A 45 8.04 10.41 -1.58
C ALA A 45 7.15 9.56 -0.65
N ARG A 46 6.08 10.16 -0.12
CA ARG A 46 5.11 9.45 0.72
C ARG A 46 4.40 8.32 -0.01
N LEU A 47 4.12 8.50 -1.31
CA LEU A 47 3.55 7.46 -2.16
C LEU A 47 4.49 6.24 -2.29
N ARG A 48 5.80 6.49 -2.42
CA ARG A 48 6.81 5.42 -2.46
C ARG A 48 6.88 4.66 -1.14
N GLU A 49 6.83 5.36 -0.01
CA GLU A 49 6.80 4.74 1.32
C GLU A 49 5.60 3.80 1.52
N ILE A 50 4.39 4.26 1.14
CA ILE A 50 3.19 3.42 1.20
C ILE A 50 3.29 2.21 0.28
N THR A 51 3.83 2.40 -0.93
CA THR A 51 4.03 1.31 -1.88
C THR A 51 5.01 0.26 -1.33
N ALA A 52 6.12 0.70 -0.72
CA ALA A 52 7.08 -0.20 -0.08
C ALA A 52 6.44 -0.99 1.06
N ARG A 53 5.61 -0.35 1.88
CA ARG A 53 4.87 -1.00 2.97
C ARG A 53 3.86 -2.03 2.46
N GLN A 54 3.20 -1.77 1.32
CA GLN A 54 2.31 -2.75 0.68
C GLN A 54 3.09 -3.99 0.23
N MET A 55 4.23 -3.80 -0.45
CA MET A 55 5.10 -4.89 -0.88
C MET A 55 5.63 -5.72 0.29
N GLU A 56 6.03 -5.06 1.38
CA GLU A 56 6.49 -5.76 2.59
C GLU A 56 5.36 -6.59 3.21
N LEU A 57 4.14 -6.05 3.26
CA LEU A 57 2.97 -6.76 3.78
C LEU A 57 2.63 -7.98 2.92
N GLU A 58 2.65 -7.85 1.60
CA GLU A 58 2.47 -8.96 0.66
C GLU A 58 3.53 -10.05 0.86
N HIS A 59 4.80 -9.67 1.01
CA HIS A 59 5.88 -10.61 1.24
C HIS A 59 5.75 -11.36 2.57
N ARG A 60 5.28 -10.69 3.64
CA ARG A 60 4.98 -11.33 4.93
C ARG A 60 3.86 -12.35 4.82
N ILE A 61 2.82 -12.07 4.02
CA ILE A 61 1.73 -13.04 3.75
C ILE A 61 2.29 -14.26 3.04
N GLU A 62 3.06 -14.05 1.96
CA GLU A 62 3.61 -15.13 1.15
C GLU A 62 4.60 -16.00 1.93
N SER A 63 5.52 -15.37 2.67
CA SER A 63 6.49 -16.09 3.51
C SER A 63 5.83 -16.81 4.69
N GLY A 64 4.76 -16.26 5.27
CA GLY A 64 3.96 -16.92 6.30
C GLY A 64 3.15 -18.11 5.77
N ALA A 65 2.68 -18.05 4.52
CA ALA A 65 1.93 -19.13 3.88
C ALA A 65 2.80 -20.31 3.40
N ARG A 66 4.13 -20.12 3.28
CA ARG A 66 5.08 -21.17 2.85
C ARG A 66 5.65 -22.00 4.01
N ARG A 67 5.43 -21.61 5.27
CA ARG A 67 5.84 -22.40 6.46
C ARG A 67 4.72 -23.31 6.90
#